data_AF-A0A7Z0B214-F1
#
_entry.id   AF-A0A7Z0B214-F1
#
_cell.length_a   1.000
_cell.length_b   1.000
_cell.length_c   1.000
_cell.angle_alpha   90.00
_cell.angle_beta   90.00
_cell.angle_gamma   90.00
#
_symmetry.space_group_name_H-M   'P 1'
#
loop_
_entity.id
_entity.type
_entity.pdbx_description
1 polymer ?
#
loop_
_entity_poly.entity_id
_entity_poly.type
_entity_poly.pdbx_seq_one_letter_code
_entity_poly.pdbx_strand_id
1 'polypeptide(L)'
;MTSFVDLQQQFAKTEFAAIGVDPSRGQVFQPAAALTADDSVLWSYLDTIPGAPPIFSSAGGGSGETFFQAYSALINSLIAGTNPLDPIKAAKQRLTNWGDNPPAWSVGVAGLARQLHSASTISFGFSNDAVADPAFWGLWSNSEPAAGPSVSFASGNVSGQFKFKNALLFAPAPADWYVSSALSLAHATKAGNPWNPDSPINWQTTFGPNGNMQSFVGGLYVVSGLNIQFTSSTAFSKADQRVISEAGSQGMWPYYLGISNAITKVQFVPQGQMTVSVMSGANVPIVIAASVLSATQYLGG
;
A
#
# COMPACT_ATOMS: atom_id res chain seq x y z
N MET A 1 -23.49 4.05 12.03
CA MET A 1 -23.44 2.64 11.61
C MET A 1 -22.03 2.42 11.14
N THR A 2 -21.30 1.49 11.75
CA THR A 2 -19.89 1.25 11.43
C THR A 2 -19.78 -0.10 10.72
N SER A 3 -19.41 -0.03 9.45
CA SER A 3 -19.22 -1.09 8.46
C SER A 3 -17.86 -1.78 8.60
N PHE A 4 -17.54 -2.79 7.79
CA PHE A 4 -16.16 -3.30 7.71
C PHE A 4 -15.16 -2.23 7.33
N VAL A 5 -15.61 -1.22 6.57
CA VAL A 5 -14.77 -0.05 6.32
C VAL A 5 -14.32 0.52 7.66
N ASP A 6 -15.17 0.54 8.69
CA ASP A 6 -14.79 0.97 10.04
C ASP A 6 -13.95 -0.06 10.80
N LEU A 7 -14.22 -1.37 10.72
CA LEU A 7 -13.31 -2.39 11.31
C LEU A 7 -11.90 -2.29 10.71
N GLN A 8 -11.82 -2.22 9.38
CA GLN A 8 -10.58 -2.11 8.62
C GLN A 8 -9.93 -0.74 8.82
N GLN A 9 -10.68 0.35 8.87
CA GLN A 9 -10.15 1.68 9.19
C GLN A 9 -9.64 1.73 10.62
N GLN A 10 -10.34 1.11 11.57
CA GLN A 10 -9.94 1.05 12.97
C GLN A 10 -8.69 0.19 13.13
N PHE A 11 -8.61 -0.93 12.41
CA PHE A 11 -7.41 -1.75 12.33
C PHE A 11 -6.25 -0.98 11.72
N ALA A 12 -6.44 -0.39 10.54
CA ALA A 12 -5.44 0.41 9.84
C ALA A 12 -4.95 1.59 10.71
N LYS A 13 -5.86 2.29 11.39
CA LYS A 13 -5.53 3.36 12.33
C LYS A 13 -4.69 2.86 13.50
N THR A 14 -5.04 1.70 14.06
CA THR A 14 -4.29 1.08 15.17
C THR A 14 -2.91 0.64 14.72
N GLU A 15 -2.83 -0.02 13.56
CA GLU A 15 -1.58 -0.41 12.92
C GLU A 15 -0.71 0.81 12.66
N PHE A 16 -1.22 1.81 11.95
CA PHE A 16 -0.50 3.04 11.63
C PHE A 16 0.00 3.77 12.88
N ALA A 17 -0.81 3.85 13.94
CA ALA A 17 -0.33 4.39 15.21
C ALA A 17 0.84 3.58 15.80
N ALA A 18 0.78 2.25 15.73
CA ALA A 18 1.85 1.37 16.22
C ALA A 18 3.13 1.44 15.38
N ILE A 19 3.00 1.64 14.06
CA ILE A 19 4.14 1.75 13.13
C ILE A 19 4.62 3.19 12.91
N GLY A 20 4.05 4.17 13.63
CA GLY A 20 4.50 5.57 13.61
C GLY A 20 4.07 6.36 12.38
N VAL A 21 2.92 6.02 11.80
CA VAL A 21 2.43 6.52 10.52
C VAL A 21 1.20 7.37 10.73
N ASP A 22 1.15 8.51 10.04
CA ASP A 22 -0.05 9.33 9.97
C ASP A 22 -1.13 8.59 9.15
N PRO A 23 -2.30 8.27 9.72
CA PRO A 23 -3.36 7.57 9.00
C PRO A 23 -3.89 8.31 7.78
N SER A 24 -3.73 9.64 7.71
CA SER A 24 -4.10 10.43 6.52
C SER A 24 -3.16 10.19 5.32
N ARG A 25 -2.01 9.58 5.58
CA ARG A 25 -0.93 9.30 4.62
C ARG A 25 -0.68 7.80 4.44
N GLY A 26 -1.46 6.94 5.09
CA GLY A 26 -1.32 5.49 4.99
C GLY A 26 -2.39 4.90 4.07
N GLN A 27 -1.99 3.99 3.21
CA GLN A 27 -2.92 3.13 2.47
C GLN A 27 -2.53 1.66 2.70
N VAL A 28 -3.48 0.84 3.13
CA VAL A 28 -3.22 -0.57 3.47
C VAL A 28 -3.16 -1.40 2.19
N PHE A 29 -2.17 -2.29 2.09
CA PHE A 29 -2.11 -3.30 1.04
C PHE A 29 -3.03 -4.47 1.38
N GLN A 30 -4.06 -4.69 0.56
CA GLN A 30 -4.97 -5.82 0.70
C GLN A 30 -5.18 -6.50 -0.66
N PRO A 31 -4.69 -7.73 -0.87
CA PRO A 31 -3.86 -8.52 0.07
C PRO A 31 -2.47 -7.89 0.28
N ALA A 32 -1.86 -8.19 1.43
CA ALA A 32 -0.45 -7.89 1.65
C ALA A 32 0.42 -8.72 0.71
N ALA A 33 1.55 -8.16 0.28
CA ALA A 33 2.39 -8.78 -0.74
C ALA A 33 3.73 -9.23 -0.15
N ALA A 34 4.02 -10.54 -0.20
CA ALA A 34 5.37 -11.03 0.06
C ALA A 34 6.27 -10.67 -1.13
N LEU A 35 7.41 -10.03 -0.85
CA LEU A 35 8.36 -9.66 -1.89
C LEU A 35 9.16 -10.87 -2.37
N THR A 36 9.32 -10.96 -3.68
CA THR A 36 10.28 -11.87 -4.32
C THR A 36 11.67 -11.23 -4.32
N ALA A 37 12.68 -11.96 -4.79
CA ALA A 37 14.04 -11.43 -4.97
C ALA A 37 14.20 -10.49 -6.19
N ASP A 38 13.08 -10.10 -6.82
CA ASP A 38 13.06 -9.31 -8.05
C ASP A 38 12.83 -7.82 -7.76
N ASP A 39 13.81 -7.00 -8.11
CA ASP A 39 13.75 -5.54 -7.96
C ASP A 39 12.59 -4.92 -8.75
N SER A 40 12.23 -5.47 -9.90
CA SER A 40 11.14 -4.95 -10.72
C SER A 40 9.77 -5.07 -10.03
N VAL A 41 9.55 -6.14 -9.27
CA VAL A 41 8.33 -6.34 -8.48
C VAL A 41 8.26 -5.31 -7.35
N LEU A 42 9.36 -5.11 -6.62
CA LEU A 42 9.46 -4.08 -5.58
C LEU A 42 9.18 -2.68 -6.15
N TRP A 43 9.82 -2.35 -7.27
CA TRP A 43 9.71 -1.04 -7.91
C TRP A 43 8.32 -0.79 -8.51
N SER A 44 7.60 -1.82 -8.94
CA SER A 44 6.22 -1.69 -9.43
C SER A 44 5.26 -1.08 -8.38
N TYR A 45 5.48 -1.36 -7.10
CA TYR A 45 4.70 -0.77 -6.02
C TYR A 45 5.03 0.72 -5.83
N LEU A 46 6.30 1.09 -6.00
CA LEU A 46 6.75 2.49 -5.91
C LEU A 46 6.37 3.30 -7.15
N ASP A 47 6.27 2.64 -8.31
CA ASP A 47 5.86 3.24 -9.58
C ASP A 47 4.34 3.44 -9.70
N THR A 48 3.57 3.09 -8.67
CA THR A 48 2.12 3.24 -8.71
C THR A 48 1.72 4.69 -8.41
N ILE A 49 0.76 5.22 -9.19
CA ILE A 49 0.02 6.43 -8.83
C ILE A 49 -1.12 5.99 -7.89
N PRO A 50 -1.09 6.33 -6.60
CA PRO A 50 -2.06 5.83 -5.63
C PRO A 50 -3.45 6.41 -5.87
N GLY A 51 -4.46 5.54 -5.75
CA GLY A 51 -5.87 5.93 -5.75
C GLY A 51 -6.32 6.57 -4.44
N ALA A 52 -7.63 6.71 -4.28
CA ALA A 52 -8.22 7.21 -3.05
C ALA A 52 -8.00 6.24 -1.87
N PRO A 53 -7.72 6.73 -0.65
CA PRO A 53 -7.61 5.90 0.55
C PRO A 53 -8.94 5.20 0.87
N PRO A 54 -8.94 4.14 1.70
CA PRO A 54 -7.84 3.66 2.56
C PRO A 54 -7.03 2.49 2.00
N ILE A 55 -7.42 1.94 0.85
CA ILE A 55 -6.79 0.74 0.28
C ILE A 55 -5.82 1.14 -0.83
N PHE A 56 -4.63 0.59 -0.74
CA PHE A 56 -3.65 0.69 -1.81
C PHE A 56 -4.00 -0.33 -2.90
N SER A 57 -4.31 0.14 -4.10
CA SER A 57 -4.42 -0.71 -5.28
C SER A 57 -3.21 -0.46 -6.17
N SER A 58 -2.46 -1.53 -6.50
CA SER A 58 -1.41 -1.45 -7.51
C SER A 58 -2.00 -1.08 -8.87
N ALA A 59 -1.19 -0.52 -9.78
CA ALA A 59 -1.61 -0.12 -11.12
C ALA A 59 -2.52 -1.17 -11.78
N GLY A 60 -3.76 -0.74 -12.11
CA GLY A 60 -4.88 -1.59 -12.53
C GLY A 60 -6.24 -1.17 -11.94
N GLY A 61 -6.23 -0.39 -10.86
CA GLY A 61 -7.43 0.09 -10.15
C GLY A 61 -7.89 1.53 -10.44
N GLY A 62 -7.51 2.15 -11.57
CA GLY A 62 -8.04 3.50 -11.90
C GLY A 62 -7.51 4.19 -13.15
N SER A 63 -6.19 4.43 -13.27
CA SER A 63 -5.62 5.23 -14.38
C SER A 63 -4.88 4.43 -15.46
N GLY A 64 -4.47 3.19 -15.18
CA GLY A 64 -3.62 2.37 -16.07
C GLY A 64 -2.20 2.92 -16.26
N GLU A 65 -1.94 4.17 -15.88
CA GLU A 65 -0.69 4.91 -16.03
C GLU A 65 0.15 4.83 -14.74
N THR A 66 1.46 4.60 -14.89
CA THR A 66 2.42 4.56 -13.78
C THR A 66 3.06 5.94 -13.52
N PHE A 67 3.71 6.11 -12.37
CA PHE A 67 4.39 7.35 -12.01
C PHE A 67 5.47 7.71 -13.03
N PHE A 68 6.30 6.74 -13.43
CA PHE A 68 7.31 6.92 -14.45
C PHE A 68 6.72 7.36 -15.80
N GLN A 69 5.60 6.74 -16.22
CA GLN A 69 4.92 7.10 -17.45
C GLN A 69 4.37 8.53 -17.39
N ALA A 70 3.65 8.87 -16.32
CA ALA A 70 3.07 10.20 -16.13
C ALA A 70 4.16 11.29 -16.03
N TYR A 71 5.25 11.01 -15.29
CA TYR A 71 6.39 11.91 -15.18
C TYR A 71 7.06 12.12 -16.54
N SER A 72 7.31 11.05 -17.29
CA SER A 72 7.95 11.12 -18.60
C SER A 72 7.11 11.91 -19.60
N ALA A 73 5.79 11.66 -19.64
CA ALA A 73 4.85 12.39 -20.48
C ALA A 73 4.81 13.88 -20.11
N LEU A 74 4.77 14.19 -18.81
CA LEU A 74 4.83 15.57 -18.31
C LEU A 74 6.12 16.27 -18.74
N ILE A 75 7.29 15.72 -18.42
CA ILE A 75 8.56 16.37 -18.75
C ILE A 75 8.73 16.57 -20.26
N ASN A 76 8.25 15.63 -21.07
CA ASN A 76 8.29 15.75 -22.52
C ASN A 76 7.33 16.84 -23.05
N SER A 77 6.19 17.07 -22.40
CA SER A 77 5.24 18.12 -22.81
C SER A 77 5.67 19.55 -22.44
N LEU A 78 6.49 19.70 -21.40
CA LEU A 78 6.95 21.00 -20.90
C LEU A 78 7.97 21.67 -21.83
N ILE A 79 7.98 23.01 -21.84
CA ILE A 79 8.94 23.85 -22.55
C ILE A 79 10.12 24.14 -21.64
N ALA A 80 11.32 23.78 -22.08
CA ALA A 80 12.55 24.10 -21.38
C ALA A 80 12.91 25.58 -21.53
N GLY A 81 13.36 26.20 -20.46
CA GLY A 81 13.93 27.54 -20.46
C GLY A 81 15.29 27.59 -21.15
N THR A 82 15.77 28.81 -21.40
CA THR A 82 17.08 29.05 -22.04
C THR A 82 18.26 29.00 -21.07
N ASN A 83 18.00 29.00 -19.75
CA ASN A 83 19.03 28.95 -18.72
C ASN A 83 19.74 27.56 -18.74
N PRO A 84 21.08 27.50 -18.71
CA PRO A 84 21.83 26.24 -18.58
C PRO A 84 21.44 25.39 -17.37
N LEU A 85 20.96 26.00 -16.28
CA LEU A 85 20.53 25.34 -15.05
C LEU A 85 19.00 25.09 -14.98
N ASP A 86 18.30 25.19 -16.12
CA ASP A 86 16.86 24.92 -16.16
C ASP A 86 16.57 23.46 -15.75
N PRO A 87 15.77 23.22 -14.71
CA PRO A 87 15.44 21.87 -14.27
C PRO A 87 14.66 21.07 -15.32
N ILE A 88 13.83 21.72 -16.17
CA ILE A 88 13.10 21.01 -17.24
C ILE A 88 14.07 20.47 -18.27
N LYS A 89 15.05 21.28 -18.69
CA LYS A 89 16.14 20.84 -19.56
C LYS A 89 16.92 19.65 -18.98
N ALA A 90 17.28 19.72 -17.69
CA ALA A 90 17.96 18.62 -17.01
C ALA A 90 17.12 17.33 -16.99
N ALA A 91 15.82 17.44 -16.71
CA ALA A 91 14.90 16.29 -16.69
C ALA A 91 14.75 15.65 -18.08
N LYS A 92 14.57 16.45 -19.14
CA LYS A 92 14.51 15.92 -20.51
C LYS A 92 15.79 15.19 -20.90
N GLN A 93 16.96 15.73 -20.52
CA GLN A 93 18.24 15.06 -20.77
C GLN A 93 18.34 13.73 -19.99
N ARG A 94 17.93 13.70 -18.73
CA ARG A 94 17.94 12.47 -17.91
C ARG A 94 17.04 11.39 -18.52
N LEU A 95 15.82 11.74 -18.93
CA LEU A 95 14.92 10.81 -19.62
C LEU A 95 15.47 10.34 -20.97
N THR A 96 16.08 11.23 -21.74
CA THR A 96 16.73 10.87 -23.02
C THR A 96 17.87 9.88 -22.81
N ASN A 97 18.71 10.12 -21.79
CA ASN A 97 19.80 9.21 -21.43
C ASN A 97 19.29 7.88 -20.86
N TRP A 98 18.16 7.92 -20.14
CA TRP A 98 17.52 6.74 -19.60
C TRP A 98 16.95 5.85 -20.71
N GLY A 99 16.42 6.44 -21.78
CA GLY A 99 15.88 5.71 -22.93
C GLY A 99 14.73 4.77 -22.55
N ASP A 100 14.77 3.56 -23.09
CA ASP A 100 13.73 2.54 -22.90
C ASP A 100 13.94 1.67 -21.65
N ASN A 101 14.85 2.06 -20.74
CA ASN A 101 15.07 1.32 -19.51
C ASN A 101 13.81 1.37 -18.61
N PRO A 102 13.45 0.26 -17.93
CA PRO A 102 12.35 0.26 -16.98
C PRO A 102 12.64 1.23 -15.81
N PRO A 103 11.60 1.73 -15.13
CA PRO A 103 11.81 2.59 -13.97
C PRO A 103 12.55 1.84 -12.86
N ALA A 104 13.51 2.53 -12.24
CA ALA A 104 14.33 1.99 -11.17
C ALA A 104 14.44 2.96 -9.99
N TRP A 105 14.77 2.42 -8.82
CA TRP A 105 15.02 3.17 -7.60
C TRP A 105 16.42 2.87 -7.07
N SER A 106 16.94 3.81 -6.27
CA SER A 106 18.28 3.77 -5.67
C SER A 106 18.58 2.53 -4.82
N VAL A 107 17.56 1.83 -4.33
CA VAL A 107 17.71 0.63 -3.51
C VAL A 107 16.76 -0.48 -3.99
N GLY A 108 17.32 -1.65 -4.29
CA GLY A 108 16.59 -2.87 -4.63
C GLY A 108 16.30 -3.77 -3.41
N VAL A 109 15.77 -4.96 -3.65
CA VAL A 109 15.35 -5.95 -2.65
C VAL A 109 16.48 -6.33 -1.70
N ALA A 110 17.71 -6.49 -2.21
CA ALA A 110 18.86 -6.82 -1.36
C ALA A 110 19.18 -5.69 -0.35
N GLY A 111 19.03 -4.44 -0.77
CA GLY A 111 19.21 -3.28 0.11
C GLY A 111 18.08 -3.15 1.12
N LEU A 112 16.83 -3.34 0.68
CA LEU A 112 15.66 -3.43 1.55
C LEU A 112 15.84 -4.50 2.61
N ALA A 113 16.24 -5.72 2.23
CA ALA A 113 16.41 -6.84 3.16
C ALA A 113 17.45 -6.53 4.25
N ARG A 114 18.56 -5.86 3.90
CA ARG A 114 19.56 -5.41 4.89
C ARG A 114 18.98 -4.39 5.87
N GLN A 115 18.27 -3.38 5.37
CA GLN A 115 17.64 -2.37 6.22
C GLN A 115 16.57 -2.99 7.13
N LEU A 116 15.73 -3.87 6.57
CA LEU A 116 14.66 -4.56 7.28
C LEU A 116 15.23 -5.46 8.38
N HIS A 117 16.35 -6.15 8.13
CA HIS A 117 17.00 -6.98 9.15
C HIS A 117 17.47 -6.20 10.37
N SER A 118 17.81 -4.91 10.21
CA SER A 118 18.20 -4.01 11.30
C SER A 118 17.06 -3.23 11.92
N ALA A 119 15.84 -3.37 11.39
CA ALA A 119 14.70 -2.57 11.82
C ALA A 119 14.08 -3.08 13.13
N SER A 120 13.35 -2.20 13.83
CA SER A 120 12.81 -2.49 15.14
C SER A 120 11.67 -3.51 15.11
N THR A 121 11.56 -4.29 16.19
CA THR A 121 10.37 -5.10 16.47
C THR A 121 9.21 -4.19 16.85
N ILE A 122 8.03 -4.51 16.32
CA ILE A 122 6.78 -3.82 16.65
C ILE A 122 5.78 -4.85 17.16
N SER A 123 5.04 -4.48 18.22
CA SER A 123 3.95 -5.29 18.76
C SER A 123 2.81 -4.38 19.16
N PHE A 124 1.58 -4.75 18.82
CA PHE A 124 0.40 -3.98 19.20
C PHE A 124 -0.82 -4.89 19.39
N GLY A 125 -1.73 -4.44 20.25
CA GLY A 125 -3.04 -5.05 20.44
C GLY A 125 -4.08 -4.33 19.59
N PHE A 126 -5.12 -5.07 19.22
CA PHE A 126 -6.30 -4.55 18.55
C PHE A 126 -7.55 -5.09 19.24
N SER A 127 -8.57 -4.25 19.35
CA SER A 127 -9.90 -4.65 19.79
C SER A 127 -10.93 -3.79 19.07
N ASN A 128 -12.01 -4.42 18.62
CA ASN A 128 -13.15 -3.78 18.02
C ASN A 128 -14.43 -4.45 18.52
N ASP A 129 -15.34 -3.65 19.06
CA ASP A 129 -16.63 -4.14 19.54
C ASP A 129 -17.55 -4.50 18.37
N ALA A 130 -18.43 -5.46 18.60
CA ALA A 130 -19.43 -5.91 17.64
C ALA A 130 -20.32 -4.76 17.16
N VAL A 131 -20.44 -4.61 15.84
CA VAL A 131 -21.44 -3.72 15.24
C VAL A 131 -22.15 -4.44 14.09
N ALA A 132 -23.47 -4.33 14.03
CA ALA A 132 -24.28 -4.93 12.99
C ALA A 132 -24.18 -4.10 11.70
N ASP A 133 -23.52 -4.63 10.66
CA ASP A 133 -23.44 -3.94 9.36
C ASP A 133 -23.24 -4.92 8.18
N PRO A 134 -23.96 -4.73 7.04
CA PRO A 134 -23.92 -5.61 5.87
C PRO A 134 -22.78 -5.38 4.86
N ALA A 135 -21.96 -4.33 4.95
CA ALA A 135 -20.91 -4.07 3.95
C ALA A 135 -19.53 -4.54 4.46
N PHE A 136 -19.07 -5.69 3.97
CA PHE A 136 -17.80 -6.32 4.41
C PHE A 136 -16.81 -6.51 3.24
N TRP A 137 -15.56 -6.89 3.51
CA TRP A 137 -14.69 -7.63 2.59
C TRP A 137 -14.39 -8.94 3.29
N GLY A 138 -14.43 -10.05 2.56
CA GLY A 138 -14.37 -11.38 3.12
C GLY A 138 -13.44 -11.68 4.30
N LEU A 139 -13.79 -12.66 5.14
CA LEU A 139 -12.95 -13.13 6.26
C LEU A 139 -11.65 -13.76 5.72
N TRP A 140 -11.70 -14.23 4.48
CA TRP A 140 -10.57 -14.68 3.69
C TRP A 140 -10.63 -14.10 2.27
N SER A 141 -9.54 -14.25 1.54
CA SER A 141 -9.42 -13.79 0.15
C SER A 141 -10.57 -14.29 -0.72
N ASN A 142 -11.19 -13.42 -1.50
CA ASN A 142 -12.31 -13.72 -2.41
C ASN A 142 -13.60 -14.23 -1.75
N SER A 143 -13.74 -14.19 -0.42
CA SER A 143 -15.01 -14.58 0.18
C SER A 143 -16.07 -13.49 -0.03
N GLU A 144 -17.30 -13.91 -0.32
CA GLU A 144 -18.44 -13.01 -0.48
C GLU A 144 -18.58 -12.11 0.77
N PRO A 145 -18.49 -10.78 0.60
CA PRO A 145 -18.44 -9.88 1.72
C PRO A 145 -19.71 -9.88 2.56
N ALA A 146 -20.87 -9.78 1.92
CA ALA A 146 -22.15 -9.57 2.60
C ALA A 146 -22.91 -10.87 2.90
N ALA A 147 -22.24 -12.02 2.97
CA ALA A 147 -22.90 -13.31 3.15
C ALA A 147 -22.15 -14.28 4.07
N GLY A 148 -22.92 -15.14 4.74
CA GLY A 148 -22.40 -16.32 5.42
C GLY A 148 -21.41 -16.01 6.56
N PRO A 149 -20.32 -16.78 6.70
CA PRO A 149 -19.36 -16.67 7.81
C PRO A 149 -18.74 -15.29 7.99
N SER A 150 -18.60 -14.55 6.90
CA SER A 150 -18.03 -13.19 6.86
C SER A 150 -18.85 -12.18 7.67
N VAL A 151 -20.17 -12.18 7.51
CA VAL A 151 -21.09 -11.34 8.30
C VAL A 151 -21.10 -11.76 9.77
N SER A 152 -21.11 -13.07 10.02
CA SER A 152 -21.05 -13.60 11.38
C SER A 152 -19.77 -13.17 12.10
N PHE A 153 -18.62 -13.23 11.44
CA PHE A 153 -17.35 -12.77 12.01
C PHE A 153 -17.38 -11.30 12.44
N ALA A 154 -17.89 -10.42 11.56
CA ALA A 154 -17.97 -8.98 11.82
C ALA A 154 -18.98 -8.61 12.92
N SER A 155 -20.03 -9.42 13.11
CA SER A 155 -21.02 -9.22 14.18
C SER A 155 -20.51 -9.55 15.59
N GLY A 156 -19.30 -10.09 15.71
CA GLY A 156 -18.67 -10.40 16.99
C GLY A 156 -17.65 -9.35 17.41
N ASN A 157 -17.26 -9.38 18.69
CA ASN A 157 -16.09 -8.64 19.14
C ASN A 157 -14.85 -9.31 18.53
N VAL A 158 -14.03 -8.52 17.85
CA VAL A 158 -12.77 -8.97 17.24
C VAL A 158 -11.62 -8.38 18.03
N SER A 159 -10.71 -9.22 18.49
CA SER A 159 -9.52 -8.77 19.21
C SER A 159 -8.29 -9.57 18.82
N GLY A 160 -7.10 -8.99 18.92
CA GLY A 160 -5.88 -9.69 18.56
C GLY A 160 -4.59 -9.04 19.03
N GLN A 161 -3.51 -9.77 18.85
CA GLN A 161 -2.14 -9.36 19.07
C GLN A 161 -1.37 -9.54 17.78
N PHE A 162 -0.68 -8.47 17.39
CA PHE A 162 0.05 -8.37 16.14
C PHE A 162 1.51 -8.09 16.46
N LYS A 163 2.40 -8.94 15.97
CA LYS A 163 3.83 -8.80 16.19
C LYS A 163 4.59 -8.93 14.88
N PHE A 164 5.48 -7.98 14.64
CA PHE A 164 6.43 -8.01 13.54
C PHE A 164 7.83 -8.07 14.14
N LYS A 165 8.63 -9.05 13.72
CA LYS A 165 10.02 -9.15 14.18
C LYS A 165 10.81 -7.90 13.77
N ASN A 166 10.65 -7.47 12.53
CA ASN A 166 11.21 -6.21 12.05
C ASN A 166 10.16 -5.47 11.22
N ALA A 167 10.09 -4.16 11.34
CA ALA A 167 9.20 -3.29 10.58
C ALA A 167 9.92 -2.01 10.13
N LEU A 168 9.82 -1.70 8.84
CA LEU A 168 10.57 -0.64 8.18
C LEU A 168 9.64 0.20 7.28
N LEU A 169 9.76 1.53 7.37
CA LEU A 169 9.37 2.40 6.27
C LEU A 169 10.52 2.43 5.25
N PHE A 170 10.32 1.76 4.12
CA PHE A 170 11.27 1.69 3.03
C PHE A 170 10.95 2.78 2.00
N ALA A 171 11.79 3.81 1.93
CA ALA A 171 11.58 4.99 1.08
C ALA A 171 12.80 5.25 0.19
N PRO A 172 13.07 4.40 -0.83
CA PRO A 172 14.15 4.66 -1.77
C PRO A 172 13.81 5.85 -2.67
N ALA A 173 14.81 6.60 -3.11
CA ALA A 173 14.62 7.63 -4.13
C ALA A 173 14.53 7.01 -5.53
N PRO A 174 13.75 7.58 -6.45
CA PRO A 174 13.85 7.27 -7.88
C PRO A 174 15.29 7.40 -8.38
N ALA A 175 15.67 6.57 -9.35
CA ALA A 175 17.01 6.57 -9.94
C ALA A 175 17.23 7.78 -10.89
N ASP A 176 18.27 7.71 -11.72
CA ASP A 176 18.73 8.81 -12.57
C ASP A 176 17.75 9.22 -13.68
N TRP A 177 16.58 8.59 -13.81
CA TRP A 177 15.53 9.09 -14.71
C TRP A 177 14.76 10.29 -14.14
N TYR A 178 14.81 10.51 -12.82
CA TYR A 178 14.00 11.51 -12.13
C TYR A 178 14.78 12.77 -11.76
N VAL A 179 14.11 13.92 -11.84
CA VAL A 179 14.60 15.23 -11.37
C VAL A 179 13.48 15.89 -10.56
N SER A 180 13.65 15.95 -9.24
CA SER A 180 12.63 16.51 -8.33
C SER A 180 12.35 17.99 -8.60
N SER A 181 13.39 18.79 -8.83
CA SER A 181 13.25 20.22 -9.09
C SER A 181 12.44 20.53 -10.35
N ALA A 182 12.42 19.64 -11.34
CA ALA A 182 11.60 19.80 -12.53
C ALA A 182 10.11 19.59 -12.21
N LEU A 183 9.80 18.56 -11.42
CA LEU A 183 8.44 18.31 -10.95
C LEU A 183 7.96 19.41 -10.00
N SER A 184 8.83 19.88 -9.10
CA SER A 184 8.57 21.02 -8.22
C SER A 184 8.26 22.29 -9.00
N LEU A 185 9.04 22.60 -10.04
CA LEU A 185 8.80 23.77 -10.89
C LEU A 185 7.44 23.66 -11.61
N ALA A 186 7.16 22.50 -12.21
CA ALA A 186 5.88 22.26 -12.88
C ALA A 186 4.69 22.38 -11.91
N HIS A 187 4.81 21.83 -10.71
CA HIS A 187 3.76 21.90 -9.69
C HIS A 187 3.56 23.34 -9.15
N ALA A 188 4.62 24.10 -8.97
CA ALA A 188 4.56 25.46 -8.44
C ALA A 188 3.95 26.48 -9.43
N THR A 189 4.16 26.27 -10.73
CA THR A 189 3.66 27.17 -11.77
C THR A 189 2.34 26.68 -12.34
N LYS A 190 1.23 27.41 -12.15
CA LYS A 190 -0.11 26.96 -12.60
C LYS A 190 -0.45 27.28 -14.06
N ALA A 191 0.25 28.24 -14.66
CA ALA A 191 0.02 28.69 -16.04
C ALA A 191 1.27 29.36 -16.61
N GLY A 192 1.34 29.46 -17.94
CA GLY A 192 2.52 29.96 -18.66
C GLY A 192 3.71 29.00 -18.55
N ASN A 193 4.89 29.45 -18.95
CA ASN A 193 6.10 28.62 -18.92
C ASN A 193 6.34 28.03 -17.51
N PRO A 194 6.62 26.71 -17.38
CA PRO A 194 7.07 25.82 -18.45
C PRO A 194 5.96 25.09 -19.21
N TRP A 195 4.68 25.37 -18.96
CA TRP A 195 3.58 24.69 -19.65
C TRP A 195 3.47 25.10 -21.11
N ASN A 196 3.40 24.11 -21.99
CA ASN A 196 3.15 24.33 -23.41
C ASN A 196 1.64 24.59 -23.63
N PRO A 197 1.23 25.77 -24.14
CA PRO A 197 -0.18 26.08 -24.39
C PRO A 197 -0.84 25.16 -25.42
N ASP A 198 -0.04 24.53 -26.30
CA ASP A 198 -0.54 23.61 -27.33
C ASP A 198 -0.61 22.15 -26.85
N SER A 199 -0.16 21.86 -25.62
CA SER A 199 -0.23 20.51 -25.06
C SER A 199 -1.54 20.27 -24.30
N PRO A 200 -2.17 19.10 -24.45
CA PRO A 200 -3.28 18.72 -23.57
C PRO A 200 -2.83 18.48 -22.11
N ILE A 201 -1.53 18.22 -21.87
CA ILE A 201 -0.96 18.06 -20.54
C ILE A 201 -0.69 19.45 -19.96
N ASN A 202 -1.50 19.82 -18.96
CA ASN A 202 -1.40 21.09 -18.24
C ASN A 202 -1.54 20.88 -16.73
N TRP A 203 -1.34 21.95 -15.96
CA TRP A 203 -1.40 21.89 -14.50
C TRP A 203 -2.72 21.29 -13.98
N GLN A 204 -3.85 21.62 -14.59
CA GLN A 204 -5.17 21.13 -14.16
C GLN A 204 -5.34 19.63 -14.41
N THR A 205 -4.86 19.12 -15.54
CA THR A 205 -4.91 17.69 -15.89
C THR A 205 -3.85 16.86 -15.17
N THR A 206 -2.82 17.51 -14.60
CA THR A 206 -1.73 16.82 -13.90
C THR A 206 -1.91 16.87 -12.39
N PHE A 207 -2.06 18.06 -11.80
CA PHE A 207 -2.09 18.28 -10.36
C PHE A 207 -3.42 18.82 -9.83
N GLY A 208 -4.34 19.20 -10.72
CA GLY A 208 -5.66 19.66 -10.33
C GLY A 208 -6.50 18.56 -9.66
N PRO A 209 -7.72 18.87 -9.18
CA PRO A 209 -8.59 17.91 -8.48
C PRO A 209 -8.92 16.61 -9.23
N ASN A 210 -8.79 16.62 -10.57
CA ASN A 210 -8.98 15.44 -11.42
C ASN A 210 -7.67 15.04 -12.14
N GLY A 211 -6.54 15.54 -11.66
CA GLY A 211 -5.24 15.30 -12.27
C GLY A 211 -4.73 13.89 -11.99
N ASN A 212 -3.88 13.38 -12.88
CA ASN A 212 -3.29 12.05 -12.77
C ASN A 212 -2.12 11.98 -11.76
N MET A 213 -1.56 13.09 -11.30
CA MET A 213 -0.39 13.14 -10.40
C MET A 213 -0.69 13.91 -9.10
N GLN A 214 -1.88 13.69 -8.52
CA GLN A 214 -2.29 14.35 -7.27
C GLN A 214 -1.56 13.83 -6.03
N SER A 215 -1.13 12.58 -6.08
CA SER A 215 -0.50 11.87 -4.97
C SER A 215 0.57 10.90 -5.48
N PHE A 216 1.51 10.55 -4.62
CA PHE A 216 2.65 9.69 -4.92
C PHE A 216 2.92 8.72 -3.78
N VAL A 217 3.50 7.56 -4.12
CA VAL A 217 4.07 6.66 -3.10
C VAL A 217 5.38 7.25 -2.60
N GLY A 218 5.38 7.71 -1.35
CA GLY A 218 6.57 8.20 -0.65
C GLY A 218 7.42 7.07 -0.04
N GLY A 219 6.84 5.88 0.15
CA GLY A 219 7.53 4.70 0.64
C GLY A 219 6.58 3.55 0.91
N LEU A 220 7.15 2.38 1.24
CA LEU A 220 6.43 1.15 1.55
C LEU A 220 6.67 0.76 3.01
N TYR A 221 5.63 0.35 3.71
CA TYR A 221 5.76 -0.28 5.01
C TYR A 221 5.96 -1.78 4.82
N VAL A 222 7.15 -2.24 5.18
CA VAL A 222 7.60 -3.61 4.98
C VAL A 222 7.91 -4.24 6.31
N VAL A 223 7.39 -5.44 6.55
CA VAL A 223 7.59 -6.21 7.77
C VAL A 223 8.23 -7.57 7.49
N SER A 224 8.81 -8.20 8.51
CA SER A 224 9.25 -9.59 8.46
C SER A 224 9.00 -10.29 9.79
N GLY A 225 8.90 -11.62 9.76
CA GLY A 225 8.61 -12.41 10.96
C GLY A 225 7.27 -12.05 11.58
N LEU A 226 6.26 -11.82 10.73
CA LEU A 226 4.88 -11.59 11.13
C LEU A 226 4.35 -12.79 11.92
N ASN A 227 3.81 -12.49 13.11
CA ASN A 227 3.16 -13.42 14.01
C ASN A 227 1.90 -12.73 14.57
N ILE A 228 0.74 -13.22 14.15
CA ILE A 228 -0.56 -12.64 14.45
C ILE A 228 -1.40 -13.68 15.14
N GLN A 229 -2.13 -13.25 16.14
CA GLN A 229 -3.23 -14.02 16.71
C GLN A 229 -4.44 -13.11 16.87
N PHE A 230 -5.60 -13.52 16.36
CA PHE A 230 -6.85 -12.82 16.62
C PHE A 230 -7.99 -13.79 16.92
N THR A 231 -9.01 -13.29 17.60
CA THR A 231 -10.20 -14.02 18.01
C THR A 231 -11.45 -13.29 17.55
N SER A 232 -12.54 -14.04 17.36
CA SER A 232 -13.90 -13.50 17.21
C SER A 232 -14.80 -14.16 18.25
N SER A 233 -15.57 -13.34 18.96
CA SER A 233 -16.52 -13.83 19.97
C SER A 233 -17.76 -14.50 19.38
N THR A 234 -17.95 -14.47 18.06
CA THR A 234 -19.09 -15.07 17.37
C THR A 234 -19.07 -16.59 17.49
N ALA A 235 -20.22 -17.17 17.81
CA ALA A 235 -20.43 -18.62 17.77
C ALA A 235 -20.77 -19.07 16.33
N PHE A 236 -19.79 -19.63 15.62
CA PHE A 236 -19.98 -20.13 14.26
C PHE A 236 -20.67 -21.50 14.26
N SER A 237 -21.57 -21.74 13.30
CA SER A 237 -22.17 -23.06 13.11
C SER A 237 -21.13 -24.09 12.69
N LYS A 238 -21.40 -25.40 12.84
CA LYS A 238 -20.47 -26.44 12.40
C LYS A 238 -20.20 -26.41 10.89
N ALA A 239 -21.18 -25.98 10.10
CA ALA A 239 -21.01 -25.76 8.66
C ALA A 239 -20.04 -24.60 8.39
N ASP A 240 -20.22 -23.47 9.07
CA ASP A 240 -19.34 -22.30 8.94
C ASP A 240 -17.91 -22.63 9.40
N GLN A 241 -17.76 -23.34 10.53
CA GLN A 241 -16.46 -23.77 11.05
C GLN A 241 -15.67 -24.56 10.00
N ARG A 242 -16.36 -25.44 9.24
CA ARG A 242 -15.75 -26.20 8.15
C ARG A 242 -15.32 -25.30 7.00
N VAL A 243 -16.22 -24.43 6.53
CA VAL A 243 -15.93 -23.48 5.42
C VAL A 243 -14.75 -22.59 5.76
N ILE A 244 -14.73 -22.00 6.96
CA ILE A 244 -13.64 -21.13 7.41
C ILE A 244 -12.32 -21.91 7.49
N SER A 245 -12.34 -23.13 8.03
CA SER A 245 -11.13 -23.96 8.15
C SER A 245 -10.54 -24.32 6.79
N GLU A 246 -11.39 -24.68 5.82
CA GLU A 246 -10.97 -24.99 4.44
C GLU A 246 -10.42 -23.73 3.73
N ALA A 247 -11.01 -22.57 4.02
CA ALA A 247 -10.61 -21.30 3.43
C ALA A 247 -9.34 -20.67 4.02
N GLY A 248 -8.89 -21.09 5.21
CA GLY A 248 -7.72 -20.51 5.88
C GLY A 248 -6.44 -20.50 5.02
N SER A 249 -6.31 -21.45 4.11
CA SER A 249 -5.19 -21.54 3.16
C SER A 249 -5.17 -20.42 2.10
N GLN A 250 -6.31 -19.78 1.85
CA GLN A 250 -6.48 -18.70 0.88
C GLN A 250 -5.98 -17.35 1.43
N GLY A 251 -5.65 -17.30 2.72
CA GLY A 251 -5.26 -16.09 3.43
C GLY A 251 -6.44 -15.43 4.11
N MET A 252 -6.27 -15.12 5.39
CA MET A 252 -7.30 -14.52 6.23
C MET A 252 -7.00 -13.07 6.55
N TRP A 253 -8.04 -12.32 6.92
CA TRP A 253 -7.92 -10.98 7.48
C TRP A 253 -6.81 -10.89 8.55
N PRO A 254 -6.08 -9.76 8.68
CA PRO A 254 -6.22 -8.53 7.89
C PRO A 254 -5.34 -8.47 6.64
N TYR A 255 -4.37 -9.38 6.51
CA TYR A 255 -3.34 -9.30 5.47
C TYR A 255 -3.55 -10.26 4.31
N TYR A 256 -4.48 -11.21 4.41
CA TYR A 256 -4.89 -12.07 3.31
C TYR A 256 -3.72 -12.86 2.68
N LEU A 257 -2.75 -13.24 3.52
CA LEU A 257 -1.56 -13.99 3.10
C LEU A 257 -1.90 -15.47 2.92
N GLY A 258 -1.89 -15.93 1.67
CA GLY A 258 -2.07 -17.35 1.34
C GLY A 258 -0.90 -18.25 1.78
N ILE A 259 -1.07 -19.56 1.61
CA ILE A 259 -0.12 -20.61 2.04
C ILE A 259 1.30 -20.49 1.50
N SER A 260 1.50 -19.79 0.37
CA SER A 260 2.84 -19.53 -0.17
C SER A 260 3.64 -18.55 0.69
N ASN A 261 2.95 -17.72 1.48
CA ASN A 261 3.54 -16.56 2.17
C ASN A 261 3.43 -16.67 3.70
N ALA A 262 2.42 -17.38 4.20
CA ALA A 262 2.20 -17.58 5.63
C ALA A 262 1.51 -18.91 5.94
N ILE A 263 1.72 -19.41 7.16
CA ILE A 263 0.98 -20.51 7.74
C ILE A 263 -0.18 -19.93 8.54
N THR A 264 -1.41 -20.32 8.17
CA THR A 264 -2.63 -19.94 8.87
C THR A 264 -3.19 -21.15 9.61
N LYS A 265 -3.45 -20.98 10.91
CA LYS A 265 -4.11 -21.99 11.75
C LYS A 265 -5.41 -21.42 12.29
N VAL A 266 -6.52 -22.07 11.97
CA VAL A 266 -7.85 -21.75 12.50
C VAL A 266 -8.23 -22.78 13.54
N GLN A 267 -8.72 -22.33 14.69
CA GLN A 267 -9.21 -23.19 15.77
C GLN A 267 -10.55 -22.68 16.27
N PHE A 268 -11.42 -23.61 16.65
CA PHE A 268 -12.70 -23.31 17.27
C PHE A 268 -12.77 -23.93 18.65
N VAL A 269 -13.20 -23.15 19.64
CA VAL A 269 -13.54 -23.68 20.97
C VAL A 269 -14.90 -24.39 20.92
N PRO A 270 -15.29 -25.20 21.93
CA PRO A 270 -16.57 -25.93 21.92
C PRO A 270 -17.81 -25.04 21.68
N GLN A 271 -17.78 -23.79 22.13
CA GLN A 271 -18.82 -22.78 21.95
C GLN A 271 -18.89 -22.23 20.52
N GLY A 272 -17.98 -22.64 19.62
CA GLY A 272 -17.94 -22.21 18.22
C GLY A 272 -17.22 -20.89 17.99
N GLN A 273 -16.59 -20.30 19.01
CA GLN A 273 -15.78 -19.09 18.86
C GLN A 273 -14.45 -19.40 18.20
N MET A 274 -13.95 -18.47 17.40
CA MET A 274 -12.80 -18.68 16.54
C MET A 274 -11.54 -18.05 17.12
N THR A 275 -10.40 -18.74 16.97
CA THR A 275 -9.05 -18.19 17.09
C THR A 275 -8.29 -18.47 15.81
N VAL A 276 -7.64 -17.45 15.25
CA VAL A 276 -6.80 -17.56 14.06
C VAL A 276 -5.38 -17.16 14.43
N SER A 277 -4.40 -17.93 13.95
CA SER A 277 -2.99 -17.57 14.03
C SER A 277 -2.39 -17.54 12.63
N VAL A 278 -1.66 -16.47 12.30
CA VAL A 278 -0.99 -16.30 11.00
C VAL A 278 0.49 -16.05 11.26
N MET A 279 1.35 -16.87 10.66
CA MET A 279 2.81 -16.79 10.85
C MET A 279 3.54 -16.81 9.51
N SER A 280 4.44 -15.85 9.30
CA SER A 280 5.34 -15.82 8.14
C SER A 280 6.75 -16.29 8.50
N GLY A 281 7.57 -16.55 7.48
CA GLY A 281 9.00 -16.80 7.68
C GLY A 281 9.72 -15.60 8.30
N ALA A 282 10.71 -15.86 9.16
CA ALA A 282 11.39 -14.82 9.95
C ALA A 282 12.07 -13.71 9.12
N ASN A 283 12.42 -14.00 7.87
CA ASN A 283 13.11 -13.08 6.96
C ASN A 283 12.34 -12.85 5.65
N VAL A 284 11.07 -13.25 5.57
CA VAL A 284 10.23 -12.98 4.38
C VAL A 284 9.77 -11.52 4.47
N PRO A 285 10.17 -10.63 3.53
CA PRO A 285 9.69 -9.26 3.51
C PRO A 285 8.25 -9.23 3.00
N ILE A 286 7.36 -8.57 3.73
CA ILE A 286 5.94 -8.45 3.40
C ILE A 286 5.58 -6.98 3.39
N VAL A 287 5.11 -6.47 2.25
CA VAL A 287 4.54 -5.13 2.12
C VAL A 287 3.11 -5.15 2.67
N ILE A 288 2.86 -4.33 3.69
CA ILE A 288 1.57 -4.26 4.39
C ILE A 288 0.84 -2.94 4.16
N ALA A 289 1.56 -1.88 3.80
CA ALA A 289 0.99 -0.56 3.52
C ALA A 289 1.93 0.29 2.64
N ALA A 290 1.38 1.33 2.04
CA ALA A 290 2.12 2.41 1.38
C ALA A 290 2.00 3.70 2.20
N SER A 291 3.07 4.49 2.24
CA SER A 291 3.01 5.90 2.58
C SER A 291 2.68 6.68 1.31
N VAL A 292 1.52 7.33 1.31
CA VAL A 292 1.02 8.15 0.21
C VAL A 292 1.10 9.61 0.61
N LEU A 293 1.75 10.40 -0.25
CA LEU A 293 1.96 11.82 -0.07
C LEU A 293 1.19 12.58 -1.15
N SER A 294 0.55 13.69 -0.80
CA SER A 294 0.06 14.61 -1.83
C SER A 294 1.23 15.17 -2.64
N ALA A 295 0.97 15.70 -3.84
CA ALA A 295 2.00 16.32 -4.67
C ALA A 295 2.83 17.36 -3.92
N THR A 296 2.18 18.25 -3.17
CA THR A 296 2.86 19.25 -2.32
C THR A 296 3.83 18.60 -1.32
N GLN A 297 3.36 17.56 -0.61
CA GLN A 297 4.14 16.90 0.43
C GLN A 297 5.32 16.11 -0.15
N TYR A 298 5.12 15.41 -1.28
CA TYR A 298 6.17 14.66 -1.96
C TYR A 298 7.31 15.58 -2.42
N LEU A 299 6.98 16.82 -2.77
CA LEU A 299 7.91 17.83 -3.26
C LEU A 299 8.55 18.69 -2.15
N GLY A 300 8.31 18.35 -0.88
CA GLY A 300 8.92 19.00 0.28
C GLY A 300 8.28 20.34 0.70
N GLY A 301 7.03 20.59 0.30
CA GLY A 301 6.23 21.75 0.73
C GLY A 301 5.39 21.51 1.97
#